data_AF-A0A8H6VJ16-F1
#
_entry.id   AF-A0A8H6VJ16-F1
#
_cell.length_a   1.000
_cell.length_b   1.000
_cell.length_c   1.000
_cell.angle_alpha   90.00
_cell.angle_beta   90.00
_cell.angle_gamma   90.00
#
_symmetry.space_group_name_H-M   'P 1'
#
loop_
_entity.id
_entity.type
_entity.pdbx_description
1 polymer ?
#
loop_
_entity_poly.entity_id
_entity_poly.type
_entity_poly.pdbx_seq_one_letter_code
_entity_poly.pdbx_strand_id
1 'polypeptide(L)'
;MFTGPGSGYLVSKFAELRFTEVLDLDCKSDGLITFSYHPGGVDTELSRHLPKIMQENLIDTPQLGGDTMVWLTAKRREWLCGRYVSCNWDMQELEKRQQEIVANNELKVRLRVGGPPDLTEDRRDSKAAAAVANFGKLLRT
;
A
#
# COMPACT_ATOMS: atom_id res chain seq x y z
N MET A 1 15.02 -16.79 -19.04
CA MET A 1 14.49 -15.98 -17.92
C MET A 1 13.09 -16.50 -17.63
N PHE A 2 12.93 -17.38 -16.64
CA PHE A 2 11.63 -17.94 -16.28
C PHE A 2 10.90 -16.94 -15.38
N THR A 3 10.01 -16.13 -15.96
CA THR A 3 9.01 -15.43 -15.17
C THR A 3 7.93 -16.45 -14.84
N GLY A 4 7.96 -17.03 -13.64
CA GLY A 4 6.93 -17.98 -13.20
C GLY A 4 5.52 -17.36 -13.28
N PRO A 5 4.45 -18.16 -13.14
CA PRO A 5 3.05 -17.76 -13.36
C PRO A 5 2.55 -16.54 -12.54
N GLY A 6 3.34 -16.00 -11.61
CA GLY A 6 3.02 -14.78 -10.85
C GLY A 6 3.43 -13.45 -11.51
N SER A 7 4.23 -13.43 -12.58
CA SER A 7 4.72 -12.16 -13.15
C SER A 7 3.61 -11.27 -13.71
N GLY A 8 2.66 -11.85 -14.44
CA GLY A 8 1.49 -11.13 -14.95
C GLY A 8 0.65 -10.55 -13.82
N TYR A 9 0.46 -11.31 -12.74
CA TYR A 9 -0.25 -10.84 -11.54
C TYR A 9 0.43 -9.61 -10.92
N LEU A 10 1.75 -9.66 -10.73
CA LEU A 10 2.51 -8.55 -10.13
C LEU A 10 2.42 -7.27 -10.98
N VAL A 11 2.56 -7.39 -12.31
CA VAL A 11 2.43 -6.24 -13.23
C VAL A 11 1.01 -5.69 -13.22
N SER A 12 -0.01 -6.55 -13.24
CA SER A 12 -1.41 -6.11 -13.18
C SER A 12 -1.74 -5.41 -11.86
N LYS A 13 -1.29 -5.94 -10.71
CA LYS A 13 -1.48 -5.28 -9.41
C LYS A 13 -0.74 -3.95 -9.32
N PHE A 14 0.45 -3.84 -9.91
CA PHE A 14 1.13 -2.56 -10.03
C PHE A 14 0.36 -1.56 -10.90
N ALA A 15 -0.21 -2.01 -12.02
CA ALA A 15 -1.02 -1.18 -12.90
C ALA A 15 -2.28 -0.65 -12.18
N GLU A 16 -2.92 -1.46 -11.32
CA GLU A 16 -4.06 -1.02 -10.48
C GLU A 16 -3.66 0.16 -9.56
N LEU A 17 -2.46 0.13 -8.98
CA LEU A 17 -1.96 1.25 -8.15
C LEU A 17 -1.86 2.53 -8.97
N ARG A 18 -1.29 2.44 -10.19
CA ARG A 18 -1.13 3.62 -11.05
C ARG A 18 -2.47 4.11 -11.58
N PHE A 19 -3.37 3.20 -11.94
CA PHE A 19 -4.71 3.52 -12.40
C PHE A 19 -5.51 4.29 -11.33
N THR A 20 -5.39 3.89 -10.06
CA THR A 20 -6.02 4.60 -8.94
C THR A 20 -5.54 6.06 -8.85
N GLU A 21 -4.25 6.32 -9.07
CA GLU A 21 -3.72 7.69 -9.11
C GLU A 21 -4.26 8.51 -10.28
N VAL A 22 -4.43 7.88 -11.45
CA VAL A 22 -5.02 8.56 -12.62
C VAL A 22 -6.47 8.95 -12.34
N LEU A 23 -7.27 8.05 -11.75
CA LEU A 23 -8.64 8.37 -11.36
C LEU A 23 -8.73 9.47 -10.28
N ASP A 24 -7.79 9.51 -9.33
CA ASP A 24 -7.69 10.64 -8.38
C ASP A 24 -7.46 11.96 -9.12
N LEU A 25 -6.60 11.99 -10.14
CA LEU A 25 -6.34 13.22 -10.87
C LEU A 25 -7.52 13.64 -11.76
N ASP A 26 -8.13 12.69 -12.45
CA ASP A 26 -9.14 12.98 -13.48
C ASP A 26 -10.54 13.21 -12.90
N CYS A 27 -10.88 12.57 -11.77
CA CYS A 27 -12.25 12.56 -11.24
C CYS A 27 -12.39 13.25 -9.88
N LYS A 28 -11.32 13.84 -9.32
CA LYS A 28 -11.38 14.50 -8.01
C LYS A 28 -12.27 15.74 -8.01
N SER A 29 -12.34 16.49 -9.10
CA SER A 29 -13.30 17.61 -9.24
C SER A 29 -14.75 17.15 -9.17
N ASP A 30 -15.01 15.92 -9.57
CA ASP A 30 -16.35 15.31 -9.55
C ASP A 30 -16.69 14.73 -8.16
N GLY A 31 -15.81 14.90 -7.18
CA GLY A 31 -15.99 14.44 -5.81
C GLY A 31 -15.69 12.95 -5.61
N LEU A 32 -15.10 12.26 -6.60
CA LEU A 32 -14.70 10.86 -6.48
C LEU A 32 -13.52 10.72 -5.49
N ILE A 33 -13.61 9.73 -4.60
CA ILE A 33 -12.51 9.31 -3.72
C ILE A 33 -12.01 7.96 -4.22
N THR A 34 -10.69 7.86 -4.44
CA THR A 34 -10.05 6.64 -4.93
C THR A 34 -8.87 6.25 -4.06
N PHE A 35 -8.74 4.97 -3.76
CA PHE A 35 -7.58 4.41 -3.05
C PHE A 35 -7.37 2.96 -3.49
N SER A 36 -6.12 2.51 -3.45
CA SER A 36 -5.78 1.12 -3.67
C SER A 36 -5.74 0.41 -2.33
N TYR A 37 -6.39 -0.74 -2.23
CA TYR A 37 -6.54 -1.44 -0.97
C TYR A 37 -6.03 -2.88 -1.04
N HIS A 38 -5.12 -3.23 -0.13
CA HIS A 38 -4.69 -4.61 0.08
C HIS A 38 -5.45 -5.22 1.27
N PRO A 39 -6.28 -6.25 1.02
CA PRO A 39 -7.13 -6.86 2.05
C PRO A 39 -6.43 -7.90 2.92
N GLY A 40 -5.10 -8.02 2.84
CA GLY A 40 -4.31 -9.01 3.60
C GLY A 40 -4.19 -10.36 2.90
N GLY A 41 -3.50 -11.29 3.55
CA GLY A 41 -3.35 -12.69 3.17
C GLY A 41 -4.40 -13.56 3.85
N VAL A 42 -5.56 -13.71 3.20
CA VAL A 42 -6.69 -14.50 3.73
C VAL A 42 -6.72 -15.89 3.09
N ASP A 43 -6.97 -16.93 3.89
CA ASP A 43 -7.23 -18.28 3.36
C ASP A 43 -8.60 -18.33 2.66
N THR A 44 -8.55 -18.41 1.33
CA THR A 44 -9.70 -18.43 0.42
C THR A 44 -9.53 -19.57 -0.57
N GLU A 45 -10.60 -19.97 -1.24
CA GLU A 45 -10.52 -20.97 -2.31
C GLU A 45 -9.49 -20.58 -3.38
N LEU A 46 -9.43 -19.29 -3.75
CA LEU A 46 -8.45 -18.80 -4.71
C LEU A 46 -7.01 -18.92 -4.19
N SER A 47 -6.74 -18.49 -2.96
CA SER A 47 -5.38 -18.47 -2.41
C SER A 47 -4.81 -19.87 -2.11
N ARG A 48 -5.67 -20.89 -1.96
CA ARG A 48 -5.27 -22.31 -1.85
C ARG A 48 -4.63 -22.89 -3.12
N HIS A 49 -4.77 -22.20 -4.25
CA HIS A 49 -4.07 -22.57 -5.49
C HIS A 49 -2.63 -22.03 -5.56
N LEU A 50 -2.21 -21.22 -4.60
CA LEU A 50 -0.84 -20.72 -4.51
C LEU A 50 0.13 -21.85 -4.10
N PRO A 51 1.44 -21.74 -4.43
CA PRO A 51 2.46 -22.63 -3.89
C PRO A 51 2.40 -22.71 -2.37
N LYS A 52 2.65 -23.90 -1.78
CA LYS A 52 2.57 -24.12 -0.32
C LYS A 52 3.33 -23.09 0.52
N ILE A 53 4.54 -22.71 0.06
CA ILE A 53 5.36 -21.68 0.73
C ILE A 53 4.68 -20.30 0.80
N MET A 54 3.78 -19.99 -0.13
CA MET A 54 2.99 -18.76 -0.10
C MET A 54 1.74 -18.90 0.77
N GLN A 55 1.20 -20.12 0.92
CA GLN A 55 0.04 -20.37 1.78
C GLN A 55 0.35 -20.16 3.26
N GLU A 56 1.61 -20.34 3.68
CA GLU A 56 2.06 -20.06 5.05
C GLU A 56 1.85 -18.61 5.49
N ASN A 57 1.69 -17.68 4.53
CA ASN A 57 1.43 -16.27 4.80
C ASN A 57 -0.06 -15.90 4.78
N LEU A 58 -0.97 -16.88 4.66
CA LEU A 58 -2.42 -16.68 4.67
C LEU A 58 -2.96 -16.67 6.12
N ILE A 59 -2.45 -15.75 6.92
CA ILE A 59 -2.70 -15.69 8.37
C ILE A 59 -3.79 -14.69 8.78
N ASP A 60 -4.25 -13.85 7.85
CA ASP A 60 -5.22 -12.80 8.13
C ASP A 60 -6.65 -13.35 8.11
N THR A 61 -7.49 -12.80 8.98
CA THR A 61 -8.91 -13.13 9.01
C THR A 61 -9.67 -12.27 7.99
N PRO A 62 -10.78 -12.78 7.39
CA PRO A 62 -11.65 -11.96 6.55
C PRO A 62 -12.16 -10.70 7.27
N GLN A 63 -12.36 -10.77 8.59
CA GLN A 63 -12.81 -9.66 9.42
C GLN A 63 -11.82 -8.49 9.42
N LEU A 64 -10.50 -8.74 9.49
CA LEU A 64 -9.50 -7.67 9.43
C LEU A 64 -9.63 -6.84 8.15
N GLY A 65 -9.86 -7.52 7.02
CA GLY A 65 -10.09 -6.88 5.73
C GLY A 65 -11.43 -6.11 5.68
N GLY A 66 -12.48 -6.68 6.27
CA GLY A 66 -13.80 -6.04 6.35
C GLY A 66 -13.81 -4.79 7.23
N ASP A 67 -13.23 -4.88 8.42
CA ASP A 67 -13.17 -3.80 9.41
C ASP A 67 -12.35 -2.61 8.88
N THR A 68 -11.27 -2.87 8.15
CA THR A 68 -10.49 -1.82 7.49
C THR A 68 -11.30 -1.13 6.39
N MET A 69 -12.12 -1.86 5.63
CA MET A 69 -12.99 -1.25 4.61
C MET A 69 -14.10 -0.39 5.23
N VAL A 70 -14.68 -0.86 6.34
CA VAL A 70 -15.63 -0.05 7.14
C VAL A 70 -14.92 1.20 7.65
N TRP A 71 -13.71 1.07 8.20
CA TRP A 71 -12.93 2.22 8.62
C TRP A 71 -12.74 3.18 7.45
N LEU A 72 -12.23 2.74 6.30
CA LEU A 72 -11.97 3.57 5.11
C LEU A 72 -13.21 4.35 4.64
N THR A 73 -14.38 3.70 4.65
CA THR A 73 -15.62 4.28 4.10
C THR A 73 -16.50 5.00 5.12
N ALA A 74 -16.24 4.86 6.43
CA ALA A 74 -17.04 5.49 7.49
C ALA A 74 -17.03 7.03 7.46
N LYS A 75 -16.02 7.66 6.86
CA LYS A 75 -15.93 9.10 6.63
C LYS A 75 -15.13 9.39 5.36
N ARG A 76 -15.38 10.53 4.71
CA ARG A 76 -14.58 10.96 3.55
C ARG A 76 -13.14 11.25 3.97
N ARG A 77 -12.19 10.48 3.45
CA ARG A 77 -10.75 10.60 3.71
C ARG A 77 -10.00 11.06 2.46
N GLU A 78 -10.25 12.30 2.05
CA GLU A 78 -9.69 12.85 0.80
C GLU A 78 -8.15 12.91 0.80
N TRP A 79 -7.54 12.92 1.99
CA TRP A 79 -6.10 12.88 2.15
C TRP A 79 -5.47 11.54 1.71
N LEU A 80 -6.26 10.46 1.68
CA LEU A 80 -5.85 9.14 1.17
C LEU A 80 -6.06 9.01 -0.34
N CYS A 81 -6.62 9.99 -1.04
CA CYS A 81 -6.90 9.82 -2.46
C CYS A 81 -5.64 9.53 -3.28
N GLY A 82 -5.77 8.57 -4.20
CA GLY A 82 -4.69 8.06 -5.04
C GLY A 82 -3.59 7.32 -4.27
N ARG A 83 -3.79 6.95 -3.00
CA ARG A 83 -2.79 6.26 -2.17
C ARG A 83 -3.14 4.80 -1.94
N TYR A 84 -2.13 4.02 -1.61
CA TYR A 84 -2.22 2.62 -1.22
C TYR A 84 -2.45 2.48 0.29
N VAL A 85 -3.33 1.55 0.68
CA VAL A 85 -3.65 1.19 2.06
C VAL A 85 -3.61 -0.33 2.23
N SER A 86 -3.03 -0.81 3.33
CA SER A 86 -3.03 -2.23 3.71
C SER A 86 -3.87 -2.44 4.96
N CYS A 87 -4.65 -3.53 5.04
CA CYS A 87 -5.39 -3.88 6.26
C CYS A 87 -4.48 -4.28 7.42
N ASN A 88 -3.27 -4.76 7.14
CA ASN A 88 -2.26 -5.13 8.15
C ASN A 88 -1.60 -3.92 8.83
N TRP A 89 -2.22 -2.74 8.75
CA TRP A 89 -1.71 -1.53 9.34
C TRP A 89 -2.58 -1.09 10.52
N ASP A 90 -1.98 -0.46 11.52
CA ASP A 90 -2.73 0.26 12.55
C ASP A 90 -3.38 1.51 11.94
N MET A 91 -4.72 1.48 11.83
CA MET A 91 -5.50 2.57 11.25
C MET A 91 -5.48 3.86 12.08
N GLN A 92 -5.29 3.77 13.40
CA GLN A 92 -5.18 4.94 14.27
C GLN A 92 -3.82 5.62 14.08
N GLU A 93 -2.75 4.83 13.98
CA GLU A 93 -1.41 5.35 13.71
C GLU A 93 -1.32 5.94 12.30
N LEU A 94 -1.93 5.29 11.31
CA LEU A 94 -2.05 5.82 9.95
C LEU A 94 -2.70 7.21 9.94
N GLU A 95 -3.77 7.40 10.73
CA GLU A 95 -4.47 8.68 10.83
C GLU A 95 -3.63 9.77 11.52
N LYS A 96 -2.88 9.43 12.59
CA LYS A 96 -1.96 10.38 13.25
C LYS A 96 -0.88 10.89 12.30
N ARG A 97 -0.49 10.09 11.30
CA ARG A 97 0.54 10.42 10.31
C ARG A 97 0.03 11.12 9.06
N GLN A 98 -1.26 11.47 9.00
CA GLN A 98 -1.88 12.13 7.86
C GLN A 98 -1.07 13.34 7.34
N GLN A 99 -0.63 14.23 8.22
CA GLN A 99 0.08 15.45 7.81
C GLN A 99 1.42 15.13 7.12
N GLU A 100 2.18 14.20 7.68
CA GLU A 100 3.44 13.71 7.11
C GLU A 100 3.21 13.07 5.73
N ILE A 101 2.23 12.16 5.64
CA ILE A 101 1.89 11.43 4.41
C ILE A 101 1.48 12.38 3.28
N VAL A 102 0.71 13.43 3.61
CA VAL A 102 0.28 14.43 2.63
C VAL A 102 1.47 15.30 2.21
N ALA A 103 2.25 15.82 3.16
CA ALA A 103 3.38 16.71 2.88
C ALA A 103 4.46 16.04 2.02
N ASN A 104 4.74 14.75 2.27
CA ASN A 104 5.77 13.98 1.57
C ASN A 104 5.24 13.21 0.35
N ASN A 105 3.93 13.29 0.06
CA ASN A 105 3.25 12.53 -0.99
C ASN A 105 3.52 11.01 -0.91
N GLU A 106 3.52 10.47 0.31
CA GLU A 106 3.79 9.06 0.60
C GLU A 106 2.65 8.14 0.15
N LEU A 107 2.92 6.83 0.21
CA LEU A 107 1.97 5.75 -0.11
C LEU A 107 1.52 5.71 -1.58
N LYS A 108 2.32 6.30 -2.46
CA LYS A 108 2.16 6.20 -3.91
C LYS A 108 3.39 5.54 -4.51
N VAL A 109 3.20 4.84 -5.62
CA VAL A 109 4.31 4.26 -6.38
C VAL A 109 5.13 5.39 -7.00
N ARG A 110 6.44 5.43 -6.76
CA ARG A 110 7.33 6.46 -7.31
C ARG A 110 8.62 5.86 -7.83
N LEU A 111 9.09 6.40 -8.95
CA LEU A 111 10.47 6.21 -9.38
C LEU A 111 11.34 7.14 -8.53
N ARG A 112 12.35 6.59 -7.86
CA ARG A 112 13.35 7.40 -7.15
C ARG A 112 14.35 7.92 -8.18
N VAL A 113 14.48 9.24 -8.26
CA VAL A 113 15.52 9.88 -9.08
C VAL A 113 16.81 9.92 -8.25
N GLY A 114 17.61 8.86 -8.35
CA GLY A 114 18.90 8.71 -7.68
C GLY A 114 19.47 7.31 -7.91
N GLY A 115 20.77 7.20 -8.20
CA GLY A 115 21.49 5.92 -8.21
C GLY A 115 21.49 5.27 -6.82
N PRO A 116 22.08 4.06 -6.65
CA PRO A 116 22.24 3.51 -5.30
C PRO A 116 22.87 4.56 -4.40
N PRO A 117 22.39 4.71 -3.15
CA PRO A 117 22.92 5.73 -2.25
C PRO A 117 24.44 5.53 -2.18
N ASP A 118 25.20 6.59 -2.45
CA ASP A 118 26.57 6.63 -1.99
C ASP A 118 26.51 6.45 -0.48
N LEU A 119 27.10 5.37 0.02
CA LEU A 119 26.99 4.91 1.41
C LEU A 119 27.64 5.90 2.40
N THR A 120 28.18 7.01 1.92
CA THR A 120 28.95 7.96 2.71
C THR A 120 28.22 9.28 2.99
N GLU A 121 27.33 9.75 2.12
CA GLU A 121 26.71 11.07 2.29
C GLU A 121 25.28 11.20 1.74
N ASP A 122 24.28 10.66 2.43
CA ASP A 122 22.99 11.35 2.47
C ASP A 122 22.19 11.10 3.76
N ARG A 123 22.19 12.12 4.64
CA ARG A 123 21.39 12.16 5.86
C ARG A 123 19.92 12.54 5.63
N ARG A 124 19.54 12.94 4.41
CA ARG A 124 18.14 13.23 4.05
C ARG A 124 17.39 11.97 3.60
N ASP A 125 18.08 11.07 2.90
CA ASP A 125 17.51 9.82 2.40
C ASP A 125 17.43 8.69 3.45
N SER A 126 18.27 8.75 4.49
CA SER A 126 18.19 7.79 5.61
C SER A 126 16.89 7.89 6.39
N LYS A 127 16.26 9.08 6.46
CA LYS A 127 14.94 9.26 7.07
C LYS A 127 13.82 8.68 6.22
N ALA A 128 13.83 8.86 4.89
CA ALA A 128 12.80 8.33 4.01
C ALA A 128 12.88 6.80 3.87
N ALA A 129 14.09 6.24 3.73
CA ALA A 129 14.30 4.79 3.70
C ALA A 129 14.00 4.12 5.05
N ALA A 130 14.40 4.74 6.17
CA ALA A 130 13.99 4.29 7.49
C ALA A 130 12.48 4.47 7.71
N ALA A 131 11.86 5.52 7.17
CA ALA A 131 10.41 5.74 7.26
C ALA A 131 9.64 4.67 6.49
N VAL A 132 10.07 4.24 5.30
CA VAL A 132 9.43 3.16 4.52
C VAL A 132 9.68 1.79 5.16
N ALA A 133 10.92 1.51 5.61
CA ALA A 133 11.26 0.26 6.30
C ALA A 133 10.63 0.15 7.70
N ASN A 134 10.42 1.29 8.37
CA ASN A 134 9.66 1.36 9.62
C ASN A 134 8.16 1.46 9.37
N PHE A 135 7.65 1.97 8.24
CA PHE A 135 6.21 2.09 7.95
C PHE A 135 5.53 0.72 8.07
N GLY A 136 6.13 -0.31 7.46
CA GLY A 136 5.62 -1.68 7.54
C GLY A 136 5.83 -2.38 8.89
N LYS A 137 6.80 -1.94 9.71
CA LYS A 137 7.10 -2.51 11.03
C LYS A 137 6.38 -1.81 12.18
N LEU A 138 6.08 -0.52 12.05
CA LEU A 138 5.39 0.31 13.05
C LEU A 138 3.87 0.13 12.97
N LEU A 139 3.37 -0.33 11.81
CA LEU A 139 1.94 -0.54 11.57
C LEU A 139 1.51 -2.01 11.73
N ARG A 140 2.46 -2.93 11.91
CA ARG A 140 2.17 -4.32 12.30
C ARG A 140 2.37 -4.44 13.80
N THR A 141 1.28 -4.36 14.55
CA THR A 141 1.21 -4.88 15.93
C THR A 141 0.72 -6.32 15.90
#